data_AF-A0A9W9ZUC9-F1
#
_entry.id   AF-A0A9W9ZUC9-F1
#
_cell.length_a   1.000
_cell.length_b   1.000
_cell.length_c   1.000
_cell.angle_alpha   90.00
_cell.angle_beta   90.00
_cell.angle_gamma   90.00
#
_symmetry.space_group_name_H-M   'P 1'
#
loop_
_entity.id
_entity.type
_entity.pdbx_description
1 polymer ?
#
loop_
_entity_poly.entity_id
_entity_poly.type
_entity_poly.pdbx_seq_one_letter_code
_entity_poly.pdbx_strand_id
1 'polypeptide(L)' 'MLRGLAVGVPGELRGLEAAWKKYGKLTWKELFQPAIHITKKGFIIPQTVDIAINIWNLDLLMKDKTFR' A
#
# COMPACT_ATOMS: atom_id res chain seq x y z
N MET A 1 7.23 -18.39 12.79
CA MET A 1 6.15 -18.17 11.80
C MET A 1 5.12 -17.24 12.43
N LEU A 2 5.18 -15.93 12.14
CA LEU A 2 4.17 -14.97 12.59
C LEU A 2 3.45 -14.46 11.34
N ARG A 3 2.28 -15.02 11.05
CA ARG A 3 1.39 -14.63 9.94
C ARG A 3 0.38 -13.62 10.47
N GLY A 4 -0.91 -13.96 10.49
CA GLY A 4 -1.97 -13.10 11.06
C GLY A 4 -1.75 -12.70 12.52
N LEU A 5 -0.98 -13.48 13.31
CA LEU A 5 -0.63 -13.13 14.69
C LEU A 5 0.30 -11.91 14.80
N ALA A 6 1.03 -11.55 13.74
CA ALA A 6 1.82 -10.32 13.70
C ALA A 6 1.00 -9.10 13.23
N VAL A 7 -0.26 -9.28 12.82
CA VAL A 7 -1.09 -8.23 12.24
C VAL A 7 -2.04 -7.68 13.30
N GLY A 8 -1.84 -6.42 13.69
CA GLY A 8 -2.83 -5.67 14.46
C GLY A 8 -4.02 -5.25 13.59
N VAL A 9 -5.10 -4.74 14.21
CA VAL A 9 -6.25 -4.22 13.46
C VAL A 9 -5.84 -2.98 12.67
N PRO A 10 -5.90 -2.97 11.31
CA PRO A 10 -5.51 -1.81 10.51
C PRO A 10 -6.48 -0.64 10.71
N GLY A 11 -5.93 0.56 10.95
CA GLY A 11 -6.69 1.77 11.29
C GLY A 11 -6.52 2.92 10.30
N GLU A 12 -5.65 2.76 9.31
CA GLU A 12 -5.18 3.82 8.41
C GLU A 12 -6.33 4.47 7.65
N LEU A 13 -7.23 3.68 7.04
CA LEU A 13 -8.36 4.22 6.28
C LEU A 13 -9.28 5.09 7.15
N ARG A 14 -9.56 4.65 8.38
CA ARG A 14 -10.39 5.41 9.33
C ARG A 14 -9.69 6.67 9.81
N GLY A 15 -8.38 6.61 10.03
CA GLY A 15 -7.55 7.77 10.37
C GLY A 15 -7.54 8.81 9.25
N LEU A 16 -7.34 8.39 8.01
CA LEU A 16 -7.36 9.26 6.83
C LEU A 16 -8.73 9.87 6.61
N GLU A 17 -9.81 9.11 6.76
CA GLU A 17 -11.18 9.62 6.64
C GLU A 17 -11.48 10.67 7.73
N ALA A 18 -11.08 10.41 8.98
CA ALA A 18 -11.26 11.35 10.07
C ALA A 18 -10.47 12.66 9.85
N ALA A 19 -9.22 12.56 9.38
CA ALA A 19 -8.41 13.73 9.03
C ALA A 19 -9.04 14.53 7.88
N TRP A 20 -9.55 13.84 6.85
CA TRP A 20 -10.24 14.47 5.73
C TRP A 20 -11.55 15.16 6.16
N LYS A 21 -12.37 14.53 7.00
CA LYS A 21 -13.59 15.16 7.54
C LYS A 21 -13.29 16.44 8.32
N LYS A 22 -12.13 16.51 8.99
CA LYS A 22 -11.74 17.65 9.82
C LYS A 22 -11.03 18.76 9.05
N TYR A 23 -10.22 18.41 8.05
CA TYR A 23 -9.28 19.35 7.40
C TYR A 23 -9.32 19.31 5.87
N GLY A 24 -10.15 18.45 5.28
CA GLY A 24 -10.21 18.20 3.84
C GLY A 24 -10.70 19.41 3.06
N LYS A 25 -10.12 19.57 1.86
CA LYS A 25 -10.50 20.62 0.89
C LYS A 25 -10.98 20.04 -0.43
N LEU A 26 -10.35 18.97 -0.89
CA LEU A 26 -10.79 18.17 -2.04
C LEU A 26 -11.84 17.16 -1.59
N THR A 27 -12.67 16.69 -2.52
CA THR A 27 -13.59 15.57 -2.22
C THR A 27 -12.79 14.30 -1.92
N TRP A 28 -13.38 13.39 -1.13
CA TRP A 28 -12.75 12.11 -0.82
C TRP A 28 -12.32 11.36 -2.08
N LYS A 29 -13.17 11.35 -3.11
CA LYS A 29 -12.90 10.67 -4.38
C LYS A 29 -11.66 11.23 -5.09
N GLU A 30 -11.49 12.54 -5.11
CA GLU A 30 -10.38 13.20 -5.82
C GLU A 30 -9.02 12.83 -5.25
N LEU A 31 -8.92 12.64 -3.93
CA LEU A 31 -7.67 12.25 -3.27
C LEU A 31 -7.09 10.93 -3.81
N PHE A 32 -7.95 9.97 -4.19
CA PHE A 32 -7.51 8.64 -4.63
C PHE A 32 -7.38 8.51 -6.15
N GLN A 33 -7.96 9.42 -6.94
CA GLN A 33 -7.91 9.29 -8.41
C GLN A 33 -6.49 9.13 -8.97
N PRO A 34 -5.48 9.90 -8.52
CA PRO A 34 -4.11 9.74 -9.02
C PRO A 34 -3.52 8.36 -8.70
N ALA A 35 -3.73 7.87 -7.48
CA ALA A 35 -3.21 6.57 -7.06
C ALA A 35 -3.87 5.41 -7.82
N ILE A 36 -5.20 5.47 -8.01
CA ILE A 36 -5.96 4.50 -8.82
C ILE A 36 -5.45 4.50 -10.26
N HIS A 37 -5.16 5.67 -10.83
CA HIS A 37 -4.66 5.79 -12.19
C HIS A 37 -3.29 5.12 -12.34
N ILE A 38 -2.34 5.45 -11.47
CA ILE A 38 -0.97 4.93 -11.50
C ILE A 38 -0.97 3.41 -11.30
N THR A 39 -1.75 2.89 -10.34
CA THR A 39 -1.84 1.45 -10.08
C THR A 39 -2.47 0.66 -11.22
N LYS A 40 -3.45 1.23 -11.93
CA LYS A 40 -4.05 0.58 -13.12
C LYS A 40 -3.14 0.59 -14.34
N LYS A 41 -2.37 1.67 -14.53
CA LYS A 41 -1.47 1.80 -15.69
C LYS A 41 -0.12 1.13 -15.48
N GLY A 42 0.28 0.94 -14.23
CA GLY A 42 1.64 0.55 -13.88
C GLY A 42 2.61 1.74 -13.90
N PHE A 43 3.78 1.53 -13.30
CA PHE A 43 4.88 2.47 -13.28
C PHE A 43 6.20 1.71 -13.18
N ILE A 44 7.30 2.35 -13.58
CA ILE A 44 8.65 1.76 -13.47
C ILE A 44 9.03 1.72 -12.00
N ILE A 45 9.47 0.56 -11.53
CA ILE A 45 9.88 0.36 -10.14
C ILE A 45 11.07 1.28 -9.82
N PRO A 46 10.97 2.15 -8.79
CA PRO A 46 12.08 2.97 -8.36
C PRO A 46 13.22 2.11 -7.81
N GLN A 47 14.46 2.56 -7.99
CA GLN A 47 15.66 1.84 -7.51
C GLN A 47 15.60 1.50 -6.01
N THR A 48 15.00 2.36 -5.19
CA THR A 48 14.84 2.11 -3.75
C THR A 48 13.96 0.90 -3.45
N VAL A 49 12.91 0.68 -4.25
CA VAL A 49 12.03 -0.49 -4.13
C VAL A 49 12.73 -1.74 -4.62
N ASP A 50 13.47 -1.65 -5.73
CA ASP A 50 14.28 -2.74 -6.26
C ASP A 50 15.36 -3.20 -5.25
N ILE A 51 16.06 -2.26 -4.62
CA ILE A 51 17.01 -2.55 -3.54
C ILE A 51 16.31 -3.29 -2.39
N ALA A 52 15.12 -2.84 -1.97
CA ALA A 52 14.39 -3.51 -0.90
C ALA A 52 14.00 -4.95 -1.28
N ILE A 53 13.54 -5.18 -2.50
CA ILE A 53 13.22 -6.53 -2.99
C ILE A 53 14.44 -7.47 -2.89
N ASN A 54 15.61 -6.97 -3.26
CA ASN A 54 16.86 -7.73 -3.24
C ASN A 54 17.43 -7.95 -1.83
N ILE A 55 17.44 -6.92 -0.96
CA ILE A 55 17.97 -7.01 0.42
C ILE A 55 17.23 -8.08 1.21
N TRP A 56 15.90 -8.09 1.11
CA TRP A 56 15.06 -8.98 1.91
C TRP A 56 14.91 -10.36 1.31
N ASN A 57 15.58 -10.62 0.16
CA ASN A 57 15.54 -11.85 -0.63
C ASN A 57 14.16 -12.49 -0.54
N LEU A 58 13.15 -11.77 -1.05
CA LEU A 58 11.72 -11.98 -0.79
C LEU A 58 11.17 -13.25 -1.46
N ASP A 59 11.84 -14.38 -1.28
CA ASP A 59 11.37 -15.74 -1.46
C ASP A 59 9.97 -15.96 -0.88
N LEU A 60 9.67 -15.26 0.22
CA LEU A 60 8.34 -15.21 0.83
C LEU A 60 7.26 -14.73 -0.14
N LEU A 61 7.52 -13.64 -0.89
CA LEU A 61 6.57 -13.12 -1.87
C LEU A 61 6.40 -14.09 -3.04
N MET A 62 7.50 -14.64 -3.55
CA MET A 62 7.47 -15.57 -4.68
C MET A 62 6.83 -16.93 -4.34
N LYS A 63 6.86 -17.34 -3.07
CA LYS A 63 6.25 -18.59 -2.57
C LYS A 63 4.80 -18.40 -2.13
N ASP A 64 4.34 -17.16 -1.91
CA ASP A 64 2.98 -16.88 -1.48
C ASP A 64 2.02 -16.83 -2.68
N LYS A 65 1.17 -17.85 -2.82
CA LYS A 65 0.17 -17.96 -3.88
C LYS A 65 -0.94 -16.90 -3.80
N THR A 66 -1.04 -16.18 -2.68
CA THR A 66 -2.01 -15.10 -2.49
C THR A 66 -1.47 -13.75 -2.95
N PHE A 67 -0.14 -13.62 -3.05
CA PHE A 67 0.51 -12.46 -3.64
C PHE A 67 0.28 -12.50 -5.16
N ARG A 68 -0.52 -11.56 -5.67
CA ARG A 68 -0.95 -11.46 -7.07
C ARG A 68 -0.62 -10.08 -7.62
#